data_AF-A0A3R5ZHW0-F1
#
_entry.id   AF-A0A3R5ZHW0-F1
#
_cell.length_a   1.000
_cell.length_b   1.000
_cell.length_c   1.000
_cell.angle_alpha   90.00
_cell.angle_beta   90.00
_cell.angle_gamma   90.00
#
_symmetry.space_group_name_H-M   'P 1'
#
loop_
_entity.id
_entity.type
_entity.pdbx_description
1 polymer ?
#
loop_
_entity_poly.entity_id
_entity_poly.type
_entity_poly.pdbx_seq_one_letter_code
_entity_poly.pdbx_strand_id
1 'polypeptide(L)' 'MEYTKKNTEDPKLLLSVKEACKLTGVSEKTMRSLAYEQKMMVRIGKRTLIHKKKLEKWIDYQVRH' A
#
# COMPACT_ATOMS: atom_id res chain seq x y z
N MET A 1 3.75 -17.67 24.99
CA MET A 1 4.51 -16.96 23.95
C MET A 1 3.67 -15.76 23.54
N GLU A 2 3.86 -14.66 24.24
CA GLU A 2 3.05 -13.45 24.13
C GLU A 2 3.54 -12.65 22.93
N TYR A 3 2.73 -12.56 21.87
CA TYR A 3 3.07 -11.77 20.69
C TYR A 3 2.92 -10.29 21.05
N THR A 4 4.00 -9.70 21.55
CA THR A 4 4.13 -8.27 21.79
C THR A 4 3.76 -7.52 20.51
N LYS A 5 2.59 -6.86 20.53
CA LYS A 5 2.22 -5.81 19.58
C LYS A 5 3.27 -4.71 19.72
N LYS A 6 4.34 -4.80 18.95
CA LYS A 6 5.21 -3.64 18.71
C LYS A 6 4.34 -2.61 18.00
N ASN A 7 3.99 -1.57 18.75
CA ASN A 7 3.76 -0.24 18.21
C ASN A 7 4.95 0.06 17.30
N THR A 8 4.71 -0.03 15.99
CA THR A 8 5.74 0.19 14.98
C THR A 8 5.28 1.43 14.23
N GLU A 9 5.68 2.57 14.79
CA GLU A 9 5.81 3.85 14.11
C GLU A 9 6.92 3.80 13.04
N ASP A 10 7.58 2.66 12.81
CA ASP A 10 8.32 2.45 11.58
C ASP A 10 7.33 2.45 10.40
N PRO A 11 7.53 3.29 9.38
CA PRO A 11 6.66 3.32 8.22
C PRO A 11 6.74 1.94 7.57
N LYS A 12 5.70 1.11 7.75
CA LYS A 12 5.54 -0.17 7.06
C LYS A 12 5.90 0.05 5.60
N LEU A 13 7.06 -0.47 5.19
CA LEU A 13 7.63 -0.24 3.86
C LEU A 13 6.66 -0.73 2.77
N LEU A 14 5.87 -1.74 3.14
CA LEU A 14 4.89 -2.44 2.33
C LEU A 14 3.53 -2.47 3.04
N LEU A 15 2.50 -2.01 2.35
CA LEU A 15 1.09 -2.07 2.71
C LEU A 15 0.42 -3.26 2.03
N SER A 16 -0.57 -3.86 2.69
CA SER A 16 -1.47 -4.79 2.01
C SER A 16 -2.48 -4.02 1.14
N VAL A 17 -3.05 -4.69 0.14
CA VAL A 17 -4.07 -4.10 -0.74
C VAL A 17 -5.23 -3.50 0.05
N LYS A 18 -5.67 -4.15 1.15
CA LYS A 18 -6.72 -3.62 2.04
C LYS A 18 -6.35 -2.31 2.72
N GLU A 19 -5.10 -2.16 3.15
CA GLU A 19 -4.63 -0.93 3.80
C GLU A 19 -4.49 0.21 2.79
N ALA A 20 -3.98 -0.09 1.60
CA ALA A 20 -3.91 0.86 0.50
C ALA A 20 -5.32 1.31 0.04
N CYS A 21 -6.28 0.39 0.00
CA CYS A 21 -7.69 0.67 -0.28
C CYS A 21 -8.28 1.64 0.76
N LYS A 22 -8.02 1.45 2.06
CA LYS A 22 -8.47 2.39 3.10
C LYS A 22 -7.84 3.78 2.97
N LEU A 23 -6.55 3.85 2.60
CA LEU A 23 -5.83 5.13 2.47
C LEU A 23 -6.28 5.96 1.27
N THR A 24 -6.64 5.30 0.16
CA THR A 24 -7.01 5.97 -1.10
C THR A 24 -8.52 6.03 -1.32
N GLY A 25 -9.31 5.24 -0.59
CA GLY A 25 -10.74 5.11 -0.79
C GLY A 25 -11.14 4.34 -2.07
N VAL A 26 -10.18 3.77 -2.81
CA VAL A 26 -10.46 3.07 -4.07
C VAL A 26 -10.68 1.57 -3.85
N SER A 27 -11.59 0.97 -4.61
CA SER A 27 -11.89 -0.47 -4.54
C SER A 27 -10.65 -1.35 -4.77
N GLU A 28 -10.62 -2.54 -4.16
CA GLU A 28 -9.49 -3.49 -4.27
C GLU A 28 -9.13 -3.83 -5.72
N LYS A 29 -10.13 -3.92 -6.61
CA LYS A 29 -9.93 -4.17 -8.04
C LYS A 29 -9.16 -3.03 -8.71
N THR A 30 -9.62 -1.80 -8.47
CA THR A 30 -8.96 -0.57 -8.97
C THR A 30 -7.57 -0.44 -8.40
N MET A 31 -7.40 -0.70 -7.09
CA MET A 31 -6.10 -0.67 -6.43
C MET A 31 -5.12 -1.68 -7.04
N ARG A 32 -5.57 -2.88 -7.41
CA ARG A 32 -4.70 -3.86 -8.09
C ARG A 32 -4.27 -3.39 -9.47
N SER A 33 -5.18 -2.88 -10.28
CA SER A 33 -4.86 -2.34 -11.60
C SER A 33 -3.90 -1.16 -11.49
N LEU A 34 -4.16 -0.25 -10.57
CA LEU A 34 -3.34 0.94 -10.31
C LEU A 34 -1.95 0.56 -9.81
N ALA A 35 -1.86 -0.39 -8.87
CA ALA A 35 -0.59 -0.84 -8.33
C ALA A 35 0.28 -1.54 -9.40
N TYR A 36 -0.36 -2.21 -10.36
CA TYR A 36 0.30 -2.78 -11.54
C TYR A 36 0.79 -1.69 -12.50
N GLU A 37 -0.09 -0.75 -12.88
CA GLU A 37 0.21 0.33 -13.81
C GLU A 37 1.32 1.26 -13.30
N GLN A 38 1.26 1.62 -12.02
CA GLN A 38 2.23 2.50 -11.36
C GLN A 38 3.50 1.76 -10.88
N LYS A 39 3.66 0.47 -11.20
CA LYS A 39 4.80 -0.37 -10.78
C LYS A 39 5.13 -0.22 -9.28
N MET A 40 4.08 -0.14 -8.45
CA MET A 40 4.18 0.00 -7.00
C MET A 40 3.77 -1.28 -6.26
N MET A 41 3.32 -2.31 -7.00
CA MET A 41 3.08 -3.64 -6.46
C MET A 41 4.37 -4.43 -6.27
N VAL A 42 4.47 -5.14 -5.14
CA VAL A 42 5.48 -6.15 -4.85
C VAL A 42 4.78 -7.47 -4.61
N ARG A 43 5.19 -8.50 -5.33
CA ARG A 43 4.65 -9.84 -5.15
C ARG A 43 5.60 -10.64 -4.27
N ILE A 44 5.19 -10.95 -3.05
CA ILE A 44 5.92 -11.82 -2.14
C ILE A 44 5.14 -13.13 -2.05
N GLY A 45 5.63 -14.14 -2.79
CA GLY A 45 4.95 -15.43 -2.95
C GLY A 45 3.55 -15.27 -3.58
N LYS A 46 2.51 -15.64 -2.81
CA LYS A 46 1.09 -15.53 -3.21
C LYS A 46 0.45 -14.20 -2.81
N ARG A 47 1.14 -13.34 -2.04
CA ARG A 47 0.61 -12.07 -1.55
C ARG A 47 1.10 -10.92 -2.43
N THR A 48 0.18 -10.02 -2.75
CA THR A 48 0.49 -8.72 -3.35
C THR A 48 0.53 -7.67 -2.26
N LEU A 49 1.65 -6.96 -2.19
CA LEU A 49 1.88 -5.83 -1.31
C LEU A 49 2.13 -4.58 -2.16
N ILE A 50 1.99 -3.41 -1.56
CA ILE A 50 2.10 -2.11 -2.20
C ILE A 50 3.12 -1.28 -1.43
N HIS A 51 4.05 -0.63 -2.13
CA HIS A 51 5.00 0.26 -1.47
C HIS A 51 4.31 1.52 -0.92
N LYS A 52 4.38 1.73 0.39
CA LYS A 52 3.77 2.89 1.06
C LYS A 52 4.29 4.21 0.52
N LYS A 53 5.62 4.39 0.46
CA LYS A 53 6.25 5.61 -0.06
C LYS A 53 5.81 5.97 -1.49
N LYS A 54 5.68 4.96 -2.36
CA LYS A 54 5.23 5.18 -3.74
C LYS A 54 3.75 5.56 -3.78
N LEU A 55 2.93 4.92 -2.96
CA LEU A 55 1.51 5.24 -2.84
C LEU A 55 1.30 6.67 -2.33
N GLU A 56 1.98 7.08 -1.26
CA GLU A 56 1.89 8.44 -0.71
C GLU A 56 2.35 9.49 -1.72
N LYS A 57 3.47 9.24 -2.42
CA LYS A 57 3.94 10.14 -3.49
C LYS A 57 2.95 10.22 -4.65
N TRP A 58 2.29 9.11 -4.98
CA TRP A 58 1.26 9.08 -6.00
C TRP A 58 0.01 9.88 -5.57
N ILE A 59 -0.42 9.76 -4.31
CA ILE A 59 -1.52 10.56 -3.77
C ILE A 59 -1.15 12.06 -3.78
N ASP A 60 0.05 12.44 -3.33
CA ASP A 60 0.53 13.83 -3.38
C ASP A 60 0.50 14.39 -4.81
N TYR A 61 0.93 13.58 -5.79
CA TYR A 61 0.90 13.96 -7.19
C TYR A 61 -0.53 14.17 -7.73
N GLN A 62 -1.50 13.38 -7.27
CA GLN A 62 -2.91 13.53 -7.65
C GLN A 62 -3.58 14.73 -6.98
N VAL A 63 -3.24 15.07 -5.75
CA VAL A 63 -3.86 16.20 -5.01
C VAL A 63 -3.28 17.55 -5.45
N ARG A 64 -2.05 17.59 -5.98
CA ARG A 64 -1.42 18.80 -6.51
C ARG A 64 -1.90 19.22 -7.91
N HIS A 65 -2.66 18.38 -8.59
CA HIS A 65 -3.32 18.69 -9.87
C HIS A 65 -4.81 18.89 -9.63
#